data_AF-A0A3A9CEW5-F1
#
_entry.id   AF-A0A3A9CEW5-F1
#
_cell.length_a   1.000
_cell.length_b   1.000
_cell.length_c   1.000
_cell.angle_alpha   90.00
_cell.angle_beta   90.00
_cell.angle_gamma   90.00
#
_symmetry.space_group_name_H-M   'P 1'
#
loop_
_entity.id
_entity.type
_entity.pdbx_description
1 polymer ?
#
loop_
_entity_poly.entity_id
_entity_poly.type
_entity_poly.pdbx_seq_one_letter_code
_entity_poly.pdbx_strand_id
1 'polypeptide(L)'
;MQKEKELGRKLTEAHANMGKIALRTSLRVLLAGVVIIAGVRGNPPQGGPVSVLAGLLASCVALCAAVWVFFPLIHCGDFMEFYENGIVICKRKWTLDELGEITFMDARSNRSAFTRTYMCTDVRNFDITYIKDGKKSFNRAYLKVI
;
A
#
# COMPACT_ATOMS: atom_id res chain seq x y z
N MET A 1 4.42 25.98 -8.31
CA MET A 1 3.34 26.92 -8.67
C MET A 1 2.83 26.77 -10.11
N GLN A 2 3.66 26.61 -11.16
CA GLN A 2 3.17 26.44 -12.55
C GLN A 2 2.30 25.17 -12.74
N LYS A 3 2.79 23.98 -12.37
CA LYS A 3 1.99 22.72 -12.43
C LYS A 3 0.72 22.72 -11.57
N GLU A 4 0.59 23.63 -10.63
CA GLU A 4 -0.57 23.73 -9.74
C GLU A 4 -1.69 24.57 -10.37
N LYS A 5 -1.33 25.58 -11.17
CA LYS A 5 -2.28 26.31 -12.02
C LYS A 5 -2.78 25.47 -13.19
N GLU A 6 -1.98 24.53 -13.68
CA GLU A 6 -2.34 23.64 -14.79
C GLU A 6 -3.44 22.64 -14.41
N LEU A 7 -3.49 22.18 -13.16
CA LEU A 7 -4.45 21.18 -12.70
C LEU A 7 -5.89 21.68 -12.60
N GLY A 8 -6.10 22.99 -12.44
CA GLY A 8 -7.43 23.57 -12.23
C GLY A 8 -7.95 23.37 -10.80
N ARG A 9 -9.28 23.38 -10.63
CA ARG A 9 -9.91 23.24 -9.31
C ARG A 9 -9.93 21.78 -8.84
N LYS A 10 -9.76 21.57 -7.53
CA LYS A 10 -9.92 20.26 -6.90
C LYS A 10 -11.40 19.82 -6.94
N LEU A 11 -11.65 18.63 -7.49
CA LEU A 11 -12.97 18.04 -7.64
C LEU A 11 -13.31 17.12 -6.47
N THR A 12 -12.38 16.21 -6.11
CA THR A 12 -12.57 15.27 -5.02
C THR A 12 -11.22 14.69 -4.55
N GLU A 13 -11.26 13.88 -3.49
CA GLU A 13 -10.10 13.23 -2.91
C GLU A 13 -10.44 11.81 -2.43
N ALA A 14 -9.42 10.97 -2.38
CA ALA A 14 -9.48 9.61 -1.88
C ALA A 14 -8.28 9.39 -0.96
N HIS A 15 -8.56 8.96 0.27
CA HIS A 15 -7.55 8.80 1.32
C HIS A 15 -7.17 7.34 1.51
N ALA A 16 -6.06 7.12 2.23
CA ALA A 16 -5.66 5.80 2.68
C ALA A 16 -6.83 5.05 3.36
N ASN A 17 -7.03 3.80 2.98
CA ASN A 17 -7.95 2.87 3.58
C ASN A 17 -7.34 2.31 4.86
N MET A 18 -7.41 3.10 5.92
CA MET A 18 -6.89 2.75 7.24
C MET A 18 -7.41 1.39 7.74
N GLY A 19 -8.68 1.07 7.47
CA GLY A 19 -9.25 -0.23 7.83
C GLY A 19 -8.57 -1.41 7.13
N LYS A 20 -8.32 -1.29 5.81
CA LYS A 20 -7.61 -2.32 5.03
C LYS A 20 -6.14 -2.44 5.44
N ILE A 21 -5.48 -1.31 5.74
CA ILE A 21 -4.10 -1.28 6.21
C ILE A 21 -3.98 -1.94 7.59
N ALA A 22 -4.86 -1.56 8.52
CA ALA A 22 -4.92 -2.13 9.87
C ALA A 22 -5.16 -3.64 9.80
N LEU A 23 -6.16 -4.08 9.02
CA LEU A 23 -6.47 -5.50 8.85
C LEU A 23 -5.26 -6.30 8.34
N ARG A 24 -4.57 -5.79 7.31
CA ARG A 24 -3.38 -6.48 6.76
C ARG A 24 -2.21 -6.49 7.73
N THR A 25 -1.99 -5.40 8.46
CA THR A 25 -0.94 -5.31 9.47
C THR A 25 -1.22 -6.29 10.62
N SER A 26 -2.44 -6.28 11.16
CA SER A 26 -2.87 -7.20 12.22
C SER A 26 -2.73 -8.67 11.80
N LEU A 27 -3.11 -9.02 10.56
CA LEU A 27 -2.94 -10.38 10.06
C LEU A 27 -1.45 -10.80 9.99
N ARG A 28 -0.56 -9.90 9.56
CA ARG A 28 0.89 -10.17 9.53
C ARG A 28 1.47 -10.29 10.93
N VAL A 29 1.04 -9.45 11.88
CA VAL A 29 1.43 -9.53 13.29
C VAL A 29 1.00 -10.87 13.89
N LEU A 30 -0.24 -11.29 13.65
CA LEU A 30 -0.74 -12.59 14.11
C LEU A 30 0.08 -13.75 13.54
N LEU A 31 0.38 -13.74 12.23
CA LEU A 31 1.20 -14.77 11.61
C LEU A 31 2.61 -14.81 12.19
N ALA A 32 3.25 -13.64 12.35
CA ALA A 32 4.58 -13.55 12.96
C ALA A 32 4.56 -14.07 14.39
N GLY A 33 3.53 -13.73 15.18
CA GLY A 33 3.34 -14.25 16.54
C GLY A 33 3.22 -15.77 16.58
N VAL A 34 2.43 -16.37 15.68
CA VAL A 34 2.32 -17.84 15.57
C VAL A 34 3.67 -18.48 15.24
N VAL A 35 4.42 -17.91 14.28
CA VAL A 35 5.74 -18.42 13.90
C VAL A 35 6.73 -18.33 15.07
N ILE A 36 6.74 -17.22 15.81
CA ILE A 36 7.59 -17.05 17.00
C ILE A 36 7.23 -18.08 18.07
N ILE A 37 5.93 -18.25 18.39
CA ILE A 37 5.47 -19.23 19.39
C ILE A 37 5.84 -20.65 18.97
N ALA A 38 5.62 -21.01 17.70
CA ALA A 38 5.99 -22.32 17.16
C ALA A 38 7.51 -22.55 17.22
N GLY A 39 8.30 -21.52 16.87
CA GLY A 39 9.76 -21.57 16.95
C GLY A 39 10.27 -21.78 18.38
N VAL A 40 9.74 -21.03 19.35
CA VAL A 40 10.08 -21.17 20.78
C VAL A 40 9.67 -22.54 21.33
N ARG A 41 8.51 -23.07 20.91
CA ARG A 41 8.08 -24.41 21.32
C ARG A 41 8.92 -25.52 20.71
N GLY A 42 9.32 -25.38 19.44
CA GLY A 42 10.13 -26.37 18.74
C GLY A 42 11.61 -26.33 19.14
N ASN A 43 12.12 -25.16 19.53
CA ASN A 43 13.48 -24.93 19.98
C ASN A 43 13.46 -24.01 21.22
N PRO A 44 13.22 -24.55 22.42
CA PRO A 44 13.20 -23.74 23.63
C PRO A 44 14.55 -23.06 23.84
N PRO A 45 14.58 -21.80 24.30
CA PRO A 45 15.82 -21.06 24.49
C PRO A 45 16.72 -21.82 25.47
N GLN A 46 17.83 -22.35 24.95
CA GLN A 46 18.84 -23.00 25.76
C GLN A 46 19.73 -21.91 26.34
N GLY A 47 19.86 -21.85 27.67
CA GLY A 47 20.63 -20.82 28.40
C GLY A 47 22.16 -20.88 28.19
N GLY A 48 22.63 -21.53 27.13
CA GLY A 48 24.05 -21.61 26.77
C GLY A 48 24.53 -20.33 26.09
N PRO A 49 25.86 -20.12 26.03
CA PRO A 49 26.43 -18.95 25.39
C PRO A 49 26.13 -18.95 23.89
N VAL A 50 25.41 -17.93 23.42
CA VAL A 50 25.19 -17.68 21.99
C VAL A 50 26.43 -17.02 21.38
N SER A 51 26.85 -17.50 20.21
CA SER A 51 27.94 -16.83 19.48
C SER A 51 27.49 -15.45 19.01
N VAL A 52 28.41 -14.47 18.97
CA VAL A 52 28.13 -13.10 18.48
C VAL A 52 27.54 -13.13 17.07
N LEU A 53 28.06 -14.01 16.21
CA LEU A 53 27.56 -14.20 14.85
C LEU A 53 26.11 -14.70 14.82
N ALA A 54 25.74 -15.64 15.68
CA ALA A 54 24.36 -16.12 15.79
C ALA A 54 23.41 -15.01 16.27
N GLY A 55 23.85 -14.20 17.23
CA GLY A 55 23.08 -13.03 17.70
C GLY A 55 22.87 -11.97 16.61
N LEU A 56 23.89 -11.69 15.80
CA LEU A 56 23.77 -10.78 14.65
C LEU A 56 22.81 -11.30 13.59
N LEU A 57 22.92 -12.59 13.21
CA LEU A 57 22.03 -13.20 12.23
C LEU A 57 20.57 -13.19 12.71
N ALA A 58 20.32 -13.56 13.98
CA ALA A 58 18.98 -13.52 14.56
C ALA A 58 18.39 -12.10 14.53
N SER A 59 19.23 -11.10 14.81
CA SER A 59 18.84 -9.68 14.78
C SER A 59 18.50 -9.22 13.36
N CYS A 60 19.29 -9.59 12.35
CA CYS A 60 19.00 -9.30 10.95
C CYS A 60 17.67 -9.93 10.50
N VAL A 61 17.43 -11.19 10.85
CA VAL A 61 16.16 -11.88 10.54
C VAL A 61 14.99 -11.19 11.23
N ALA A 62 15.13 -10.82 12.50
CA ALA A 62 14.09 -10.09 13.23
C ALA A 62 13.78 -8.72 12.59
N LEU A 63 14.80 -7.99 12.13
CA LEU A 63 14.62 -6.72 11.42
C LEU A 63 13.91 -6.91 10.08
N CYS A 64 14.31 -7.90 9.28
CA CYS A 64 13.63 -8.23 8.03
C CYS A 64 12.16 -8.63 8.26
N ALA A 65 11.90 -9.42 9.30
CA ALA A 65 10.55 -9.79 9.70
C ALA A 65 9.72 -8.56 10.13
N ALA A 66 10.30 -7.66 10.92
CA ALA A 66 9.63 -6.41 11.32
C ALA A 66 9.29 -5.54 10.11
N VAL A 67 10.23 -5.34 9.18
CA VAL A 67 9.98 -4.62 7.92
C VAL A 67 8.84 -5.28 7.15
N TRP A 68 8.83 -6.61 7.03
CA TRP A 68 7.75 -7.32 6.35
C TRP A 68 6.39 -7.16 7.06
N VAL A 69 6.35 -7.27 8.39
CA VAL A 69 5.10 -7.13 9.17
C VAL A 69 4.50 -5.74 9.01
N PHE A 70 5.34 -4.70 9.15
CA PHE A 70 4.89 -3.30 9.16
C PHE A 70 4.87 -2.63 7.79
N PHE A 71 5.31 -3.31 6.73
CA PHE A 71 5.28 -2.79 5.36
C PHE A 71 3.93 -2.14 4.95
N PRO A 72 2.74 -2.70 5.30
CA PRO A 72 1.48 -2.07 4.93
C PRO A 72 1.28 -0.66 5.50
N LEU A 73 1.93 -0.32 6.62
CA LEU A 73 1.83 0.99 7.27
C LEU A 73 2.44 2.12 6.43
N ILE A 74 3.32 1.80 5.48
CA ILE A 74 3.89 2.79 4.54
C ILE A 74 2.77 3.47 3.73
N HIS A 75 1.66 2.76 3.50
CA HIS A 75 0.51 3.25 2.76
C HIS A 75 -0.46 4.12 3.59
N CYS A 76 -0.22 4.34 4.88
CA CYS A 76 -1.06 5.21 5.72
C CYS A 76 -1.07 6.67 5.23
N GLY A 77 0.01 7.09 4.56
CA GLY A 77 0.13 8.43 3.97
C GLY A 77 -0.27 8.49 2.50
N ASP A 78 -0.79 7.40 1.92
CA ASP A 78 -1.23 7.42 0.53
C ASP A 78 -2.52 8.20 0.38
N PHE A 79 -2.56 9.03 -0.64
CA PHE A 79 -3.73 9.82 -0.99
C PHE A 79 -3.75 10.06 -2.50
N MET A 80 -4.96 10.26 -2.99
CA MET A 80 -5.23 10.70 -4.36
C MET A 80 -6.12 11.92 -4.32
N GLU A 81 -5.75 12.94 -5.08
CA GLU A 81 -6.58 14.11 -5.31
C GLU A 81 -6.89 14.22 -6.79
N PHE A 82 -8.13 14.52 -7.10
CA PHE A 82 -8.62 14.66 -8.46
C PHE A 82 -8.93 16.12 -8.72
N TYR A 83 -8.37 16.66 -9.79
CA TYR A 83 -8.53 18.03 -10.25
C TYR A 83 -9.14 18.04 -11.65
N GLU A 84 -9.59 19.19 -12.13
CA GLU A 84 -10.22 19.34 -13.45
C GLU A 84 -9.36 18.81 -14.60
N ASN A 85 -8.05 19.11 -14.60
CA ASN A 85 -7.14 18.75 -15.69
C ASN A 85 -6.08 17.71 -15.29
N GLY A 86 -6.19 17.09 -14.11
CA GLY A 86 -5.21 16.10 -13.67
C GLY A 86 -5.43 15.52 -12.29
N ILE A 87 -4.47 14.70 -11.87
CA ILE A 87 -4.55 13.87 -10.67
C ILE A 87 -3.24 14.02 -9.89
N VAL A 88 -3.35 14.08 -8.57
CA VAL A 88 -2.22 13.98 -7.66
C VAL A 88 -2.24 12.61 -7.01
N ILE A 89 -1.17 11.84 -7.17
CA ILE A 89 -1.02 10.49 -6.61
C ILE A 89 0.25 10.47 -5.76
N CYS A 90 0.11 10.19 -4.46
CA CYS A 90 1.22 10.10 -3.50
C CYS A 90 2.23 11.26 -3.63
N LYS A 91 1.71 12.51 -3.63
CA LYS A 91 2.45 13.77 -3.76
C LYS A 91 3.00 14.12 -5.16
N ARG A 92 2.83 13.25 -6.17
CA ARG A 92 3.23 13.56 -7.55
C ARG A 92 2.03 14.00 -8.39
N LYS A 93 2.19 15.13 -9.09
CA LYS A 93 1.18 15.74 -9.95
C LYS A 93 1.31 15.21 -11.37
N TRP A 94 0.18 14.87 -11.96
CA TRP A 94 0.07 14.38 -13.33
C TRP A 94 -1.11 15.07 -14.02
N THR A 95 -0.92 15.55 -15.25
CA THR A 95 -2.06 16.00 -16.06
C THR A 95 -2.78 14.79 -16.67
N LEU A 96 -4.05 14.96 -17.04
CA LEU A 96 -4.78 13.87 -17.71
C LEU A 96 -4.13 13.51 -19.06
N ASP A 97 -3.65 14.51 -19.79
CA ASP A 97 -2.93 14.30 -21.06
C ASP A 97 -1.61 13.54 -20.85
N GLU A 98 -0.89 13.77 -19.74
CA GLU A 98 0.31 13.01 -19.38
C GLU A 98 -0.03 11.55 -19.05
N LEU A 99 -1.18 11.29 -18.42
CA LEU A 99 -1.58 9.93 -18.02
C LEU A 99 -2.14 9.11 -19.18
N GLY A 100 -2.74 9.75 -20.18
CA GLY A 100 -3.37 9.08 -21.31
C GLY A 100 -4.61 8.30 -20.90
N GLU A 101 -4.78 7.09 -21.45
CA GLU A 101 -5.97 6.27 -21.13
C GLU A 101 -5.91 5.73 -19.69
N ILE A 102 -6.92 6.07 -18.88
CA ILE A 102 -7.01 5.62 -17.48
C ILE A 102 -8.01 4.48 -17.36
N THR A 103 -7.53 3.30 -16.98
CA THR A 103 -8.36 2.12 -16.69
C THR A 103 -8.09 1.58 -15.29
N PHE A 104 -9.03 0.80 -14.75
CA PHE A 104 -8.91 0.21 -13.41
C PHE A 104 -8.91 -1.32 -13.50
N MET A 105 -7.87 -1.94 -12.96
CA MET A 105 -7.71 -3.38 -12.94
C MET A 105 -7.69 -3.92 -11.50
N ASP A 106 -8.63 -4.81 -11.20
CA ASP A 106 -8.66 -5.56 -9.94
C ASP A 106 -8.00 -6.92 -10.13
N ALA A 107 -6.76 -7.05 -9.66
CA ALA A 107 -5.99 -8.28 -9.70
C ALA A 107 -6.24 -9.10 -8.43
N ARG A 108 -6.87 -10.27 -8.58
CA ARG A 108 -7.01 -11.28 -7.53
C ARG A 108 -6.13 -12.48 -7.87
N SER A 109 -5.08 -12.72 -7.08
CA SER A 109 -4.29 -13.95 -7.25
C SER A 109 -4.94 -15.09 -6.46
N ASN A 110 -4.96 -16.31 -7.00
CA ASN A 110 -5.45 -17.51 -6.30
C ASN A 110 -4.75 -17.78 -4.94
N ARG A 111 -3.56 -17.20 -4.71
CA ARG A 111 -2.77 -17.35 -3.47
C ARG A 111 -2.97 -16.22 -2.45
N SER A 112 -3.84 -15.25 -2.74
CA SER A 112 -4.07 -14.09 -1.87
C SER A 112 -5.57 -13.91 -1.66
N ALA A 113 -6.00 -13.92 -0.40
CA ALA A 113 -7.36 -13.54 -0.03
C ALA A 113 -7.67 -12.06 -0.32
N PHE A 114 -6.66 -11.26 -0.70
CA PHE A 114 -6.81 -9.84 -0.96
C PHE A 114 -6.66 -9.50 -2.43
N THR A 115 -7.64 -8.74 -2.94
CA THR A 115 -7.59 -8.07 -4.23
C THR A 115 -6.62 -6.90 -4.17
N ARG A 116 -5.77 -6.80 -5.21
CA ARG A 116 -4.97 -5.62 -5.51
C ARG A 116 -5.68 -4.81 -6.57
N THR A 117 -5.71 -3.49 -6.41
CA THR A 117 -6.37 -2.60 -7.36
C THR A 117 -5.32 -1.68 -7.96
N TYR A 118 -5.24 -1.67 -9.27
CA TYR A 118 -4.31 -0.85 -10.05
C TYR A 118 -5.09 0.18 -10.87
N MET A 119 -4.60 1.41 -10.86
CA MET A 119 -4.95 2.42 -11.85
C MET A 119 -3.93 2.33 -12.97
N CYS A 120 -4.34 1.78 -14.10
CA CYS A 120 -3.51 1.59 -15.27
C CYS A 120 -3.59 2.85 -16.14
N THR A 121 -2.43 3.34 -16.56
CA THR A 121 -2.26 4.53 -17.40
C THR A 121 -1.19 4.25 -18.44
N ASP A 122 -1.12 5.05 -19.50
CA ASP A 122 -0.13 4.86 -20.58
C ASP A 122 1.31 5.02 -20.08
N VAL A 123 1.50 5.78 -19.00
CA VAL A 123 2.82 5.98 -18.38
C VAL A 123 3.20 4.80 -17.49
N ARG A 124 2.28 4.37 -16.61
CA ARG A 124 2.52 3.29 -15.64
C ARG A 124 1.24 2.81 -14.95
N ASN A 125 1.37 1.67 -14.28
CA ASN A 125 0.34 1.16 -13.37
C ASN A 125 0.60 1.66 -11.94
N PHE A 126 -0.33 2.43 -11.40
CA PHE A 126 -0.29 2.90 -10.01
C PHE A 126 -1.00 1.89 -9.12
N ASP A 127 -0.33 1.39 -8.09
CA ASP A 127 -0.97 0.56 -7.07
C ASP A 127 -1.81 1.44 -6.15
N ILE A 128 -3.13 1.32 -6.26
CA ILE A 128 -4.10 2.06 -5.44
C ILE A 128 -4.82 1.12 -4.46
N THR A 129 -4.25 -0.06 -4.19
CA THR A 129 -4.85 -1.11 -3.35
C THR A 129 -5.28 -0.61 -1.98
N TYR A 130 -4.52 0.33 -1.41
CA TYR A 130 -4.74 0.91 -0.09
C TYR A 130 -5.43 2.27 -0.14
N ILE A 131 -5.91 2.71 -1.29
CA ILE A 131 -6.69 3.95 -1.40
C ILE A 131 -8.16 3.61 -1.29
N LYS A 132 -8.86 4.23 -0.36
CA LYS A 132 -10.28 4.02 -0.14
C LYS A 132 -11.05 4.72 -1.25
N ASP A 133 -11.94 3.98 -1.91
CA ASP A 133 -12.86 4.50 -2.93
C ASP A 133 -12.18 5.19 -4.13
N GLY A 134 -10.89 4.92 -4.41
CA GLY A 134 -10.15 5.63 -5.48
C GLY A 134 -10.82 5.57 -6.86
N LYS A 135 -11.28 4.39 -7.29
CA LYS A 135 -12.05 4.22 -8.54
C LYS A 135 -13.39 4.97 -8.52
N LYS A 136 -14.08 4.95 -7.38
CA LYS A 136 -15.37 5.64 -7.22
C LYS A 136 -15.19 7.16 -7.26
N SER A 137 -14.17 7.68 -6.60
CA SER A 137 -13.79 9.09 -6.64
C SER A 137 -13.41 9.53 -8.05
N PHE A 138 -12.67 8.71 -8.81
CA PHE A 138 -12.40 8.97 -10.22
C PHE A 138 -13.68 9.05 -11.06
N ASN A 139 -14.56 8.06 -10.95
CA ASN A 139 -15.82 8.02 -11.69
C ASN A 139 -16.71 9.24 -11.37
N ARG A 140 -16.74 9.65 -10.11
CA ARG A 140 -17.45 10.85 -9.66
C ARG A 140 -16.85 12.14 -10.24
N ALA A 141 -15.52 12.21 -10.33
CA ALA A 141 -14.81 13.38 -10.83
C ALA A 141 -14.95 13.58 -12.34
N TYR A 142 -14.76 12.53 -13.13
CA TYR A 142 -14.61 12.65 -14.59
C TYR A 142 -15.76 12.04 -15.40
N LEU A 143 -16.38 10.97 -14.90
CA LEU A 143 -17.44 10.27 -15.63
C LEU A 143 -18.85 10.69 -15.18
N LYS A 144 -18.96 11.44 -14.07
CA LYS A 144 -20.23 11.80 -13.41
C LYS A 144 -21.11 10.58 -13.09
N VAL A 145 -20.50 9.40 -12.95
CA VAL A 145 -21.18 8.14 -12.60
C VAL A 145 -21.02 7.91 -11.09
N ILE A 146 -22.13 7.61 -10.40
CA ILE A 146 -22.22 7.38 -8.95
C ILE A 146 -21.89 5.92 -8.60
#